data_AF-A0A2A4XUA3-F1
#
_entry.id   AF-A0A2A4XUA3-F1
#
_cell.length_a   1.000
_cell.length_b   1.000
_cell.length_c   1.000
_cell.angle_alpha   90.00
_cell.angle_beta   90.00
_cell.angle_gamma   90.00
#
_symmetry.space_group_name_H-M   'P 1'
#
loop_
_entity.id
_entity.type
_entity.pdbx_description
1 polymer ?
#
loop_
_entity_poly.entity_id
_entity_poly.type
_entity_poly.pdbx_seq_one_letter_code
_entity_poly.pdbx_strand_id
1 'polypeptide(L)'
;MNDVVRFQKQILAANNIEKIVWIDDFFSKNQSKDSLTAQIIDNVKARVDVEDMSLVNSCDVINDIIYDSNEVIWRAELVEKLSALDEGNLAGISEKLEIQGNEGVSLIAVKKALENAANLETFSQKSWAKTKDKYLINNEKTLFIVDLDFSEEGLKEEFGLEIISEIFDAEFNEANCILFTHTCANDNQAEDKRIEYKDKLNEKCKIKSHMFSVMSKGSLTRKSISVENRLAVTLMTIFLRKVCSLITDGLKENMVNGLEKACHELENRNVYELEKSIFKNSLKEGASEIDVIYRLLSLAQESATHDFIINNPNYLNRLKILRNIAKQNSFEIKDKKFSKDYFNKLRNQEIWMNESTINLIHSPLQSGDVFKSKDSSYIFLAQPCDISLREEGQRNPYEGTLFKLDNNDEVLLKNLTNKEITRERDKEETKESTYIIENCYDSKKYDIIRFDTGIHVNLNILDWCVFNASGCVSFSKLDNLVEMVFLPGWIKKHEELLASFNETNGNELPALCSYFSSSYLPFQRKGDKKTFEPKFDNNTDKWDTNLKRIRRLRDPYAEHALMKYFSFKSRKAFAHNFA
;
A
#
# COMPACT_ATOMS: atom_id res chain seq x y z
N MET A 1 -27.05 7.79 23.77
CA MET A 1 -26.27 6.59 23.38
C MET A 1 -24.87 7.10 23.02
N ASN A 2 -23.81 6.56 23.64
CA ASN A 2 -22.43 7.02 23.42
C ASN A 2 -22.03 6.80 21.94
N ASP A 3 -21.42 7.79 21.29
CA ASP A 3 -21.06 7.74 19.86
C ASP A 3 -20.16 6.55 19.52
N VAL A 4 -19.33 6.12 20.47
CA VAL A 4 -18.40 4.97 20.34
C VAL A 4 -19.14 3.63 20.27
N VAL A 5 -20.22 3.46 21.04
CA VAL A 5 -21.02 2.22 21.01
C VAL A 5 -21.81 2.12 19.71
N ARG A 6 -22.35 3.26 19.24
CA ARG A 6 -22.99 3.33 17.91
C ARG A 6 -22.00 2.96 16.81
N PHE A 7 -20.76 3.41 16.94
CA PHE A 7 -19.68 3.10 16.02
C PHE A 7 -19.35 1.60 15.98
N GLN A 8 -19.17 0.94 17.12
CA GLN A 8 -18.90 -0.50 17.19
C GLN A 8 -20.04 -1.31 16.55
N LYS A 9 -21.30 -0.93 16.80
CA LYS A 9 -22.49 -1.52 16.15
C LYS A 9 -22.44 -1.42 14.63
N GLN A 10 -22.06 -0.26 14.10
CA GLN A 10 -21.97 -0.04 12.66
C GLN A 10 -20.89 -0.90 12.01
N ILE A 11 -19.75 -1.11 12.66
CA ILE A 11 -18.69 -2.00 12.17
C ILE A 11 -19.17 -3.44 12.08
N LEU A 12 -19.76 -3.95 13.18
CA LEU A 12 -20.22 -5.33 13.24
C LEU A 12 -21.35 -5.57 12.23
N ALA A 13 -22.33 -4.67 12.17
CA ALA A 13 -23.42 -4.73 11.20
C ALA A 13 -22.92 -4.68 9.74
N ALA A 14 -21.95 -3.80 9.43
CA ALA A 14 -21.36 -3.74 8.09
C ALA A 14 -20.73 -5.08 7.69
N ASN A 15 -20.20 -5.84 8.65
CA ASN A 15 -19.55 -7.13 8.40
C ASN A 15 -20.47 -8.34 8.62
N ASN A 16 -21.78 -8.12 8.73
CA ASN A 16 -22.79 -9.16 8.96
C ASN A 16 -22.56 -9.96 10.25
N ILE A 17 -21.98 -9.33 11.28
CA ILE A 17 -21.76 -9.95 12.59
C ILE A 17 -22.95 -9.64 13.50
N GLU A 18 -23.65 -10.69 13.91
CA GLU A 18 -24.81 -10.62 14.81
C GLU A 18 -24.46 -11.03 16.24
N LYS A 19 -23.41 -11.85 16.41
CA LYS A 19 -23.01 -12.44 17.69
C LYS A 19 -21.50 -12.35 17.90
N ILE A 20 -21.10 -12.18 19.15
CA ILE A 20 -19.71 -12.30 19.61
C ILE A 20 -19.64 -13.48 20.60
N VAL A 21 -18.67 -14.36 20.38
CA VAL A 21 -18.35 -15.47 21.30
C VAL A 21 -16.95 -15.21 21.83
N TRP A 22 -16.81 -15.06 23.15
CA TRP A 22 -15.51 -14.85 23.79
C TRP A 22 -15.15 -16.04 24.67
N ILE A 23 -14.04 -16.70 24.35
CA ILE A 23 -13.49 -17.86 25.03
C ILE A 23 -12.21 -17.44 25.74
N ASP A 24 -12.19 -17.48 27.07
CA ASP A 24 -11.11 -16.95 27.91
C ASP A 24 -11.11 -17.67 29.27
N ASP A 25 -9.93 -17.96 29.82
CA ASP A 25 -9.82 -18.61 31.12
C ASP A 25 -10.30 -17.73 32.27
N PHE A 26 -10.37 -16.41 32.05
CA PHE A 26 -10.99 -15.43 32.95
C PHE A 26 -12.42 -15.83 33.35
N PHE A 27 -13.17 -16.48 32.45
CA PHE A 27 -14.55 -16.91 32.70
C PHE A 27 -14.66 -18.23 33.49
N SER A 28 -13.56 -18.93 33.75
CA SER A 28 -13.55 -20.12 34.60
C SER A 28 -13.72 -19.78 36.09
N LYS A 29 -13.30 -18.58 36.48
CA LYS A 29 -13.49 -17.99 37.80
C LYS A 29 -14.88 -17.36 37.83
N ASN A 30 -15.89 -18.11 38.26
CA ASN A 30 -17.18 -17.52 38.65
C ASN A 30 -16.93 -16.47 39.74
N GLN A 31 -16.74 -15.21 39.38
CA GLN A 31 -16.81 -14.11 40.34
C GLN A 31 -18.28 -13.88 40.65
N SER A 32 -18.85 -14.75 41.48
CA SER A 32 -20.14 -14.44 42.10
C SER A 32 -20.01 -13.12 42.85
N LYS A 33 -21.12 -12.38 42.97
CA LYS A 33 -21.22 -11.20 43.84
C LYS A 33 -20.57 -11.47 45.21
N ASP A 34 -20.84 -12.64 45.78
CA ASP A 34 -20.28 -13.08 47.05
C ASP A 34 -18.75 -13.23 47.04
N SER A 35 -18.18 -13.72 45.93
CA SER A 35 -16.72 -13.82 45.77
C SER A 35 -16.05 -12.45 45.67
N LEU A 36 -16.64 -11.50 44.94
CA LEU A 36 -16.13 -10.12 44.85
C LEU A 36 -16.23 -9.40 46.19
N THR A 37 -17.36 -9.54 46.88
CA THR A 37 -17.56 -8.98 48.22
C THR A 37 -16.54 -9.57 49.22
N ALA A 38 -16.31 -10.88 49.20
CA ALA A 38 -15.30 -11.52 50.04
C ALA A 38 -13.89 -10.99 49.75
N GLN A 39 -13.50 -10.87 48.48
CA GLN A 39 -12.18 -10.33 48.09
C GLN A 39 -12.00 -8.87 48.53
N ILE A 40 -13.04 -8.03 48.39
CA ILE A 40 -13.01 -6.64 48.88
C ILE A 40 -12.83 -6.60 50.39
N ILE A 41 -13.57 -7.42 51.14
CA ILE A 41 -13.47 -7.48 52.59
C ILE A 41 -12.08 -7.92 53.04
N ASP A 42 -11.55 -9.00 52.46
CA ASP A 42 -10.23 -9.53 52.84
C ASP A 42 -9.10 -8.55 52.50
N ASN A 43 -9.24 -7.83 51.39
CA ASN A 43 -8.26 -6.84 50.95
C ASN A 43 -8.31 -5.53 51.75
N VAL A 44 -9.51 -5.05 52.11
CA VAL A 44 -9.66 -3.93 53.05
C VAL A 44 -9.11 -4.32 54.42
N LYS A 45 -9.40 -5.53 54.91
CA LYS A 45 -8.83 -6.06 56.15
C LYS A 45 -7.30 -6.06 56.13
N ALA A 46 -6.70 -6.62 55.09
CA ALA A 46 -5.26 -6.68 54.95
C ALA A 46 -4.61 -5.29 55.02
N ARG A 47 -5.27 -4.26 54.47
CA ARG A 47 -4.80 -2.86 54.50
C ARG A 47 -4.98 -2.17 55.84
N VAL A 48 -6.08 -2.43 56.53
CA VAL A 48 -6.30 -1.99 57.92
C VAL A 48 -5.21 -2.58 58.82
N ASP A 49 -4.87 -3.85 58.64
CA ASP A 49 -3.85 -4.55 59.43
C ASP A 49 -2.42 -3.98 59.24
N VAL A 50 -2.11 -3.37 58.08
CA VAL A 50 -0.81 -2.72 57.79
C VAL A 50 -0.87 -1.19 57.83
N GLU A 51 -1.98 -0.61 58.31
CA GLU A 51 -2.21 0.84 58.40
C GLU A 51 -2.09 1.62 57.07
N ASP A 52 -2.26 0.97 55.91
CA ASP A 52 -2.24 1.62 54.59
C ASP A 52 -3.66 1.88 54.06
N MET A 53 -4.22 3.03 54.43
CA MET A 53 -5.58 3.42 54.07
C MET A 53 -5.67 4.30 52.80
N SER A 54 -4.56 4.48 52.08
CA SER A 54 -4.48 5.42 50.94
C SER A 54 -5.53 5.14 49.85
N LEU A 55 -5.66 3.88 49.44
CA LEU A 55 -6.64 3.44 48.43
C LEU A 55 -8.06 3.34 48.98
N VAL A 56 -8.23 2.90 50.22
CA VAL A 56 -9.55 2.81 50.86
C VAL A 56 -10.20 4.19 50.99
N ASN A 57 -9.41 5.21 51.37
CA ASN A 57 -9.86 6.60 51.48
C ASN A 57 -10.22 7.23 50.13
N SER A 58 -9.71 6.68 49.01
CA SER A 58 -10.03 7.11 47.64
C SER A 58 -11.36 6.55 47.10
N CYS A 59 -11.96 5.61 47.84
CA CYS A 59 -13.26 5.04 47.50
C CYS A 59 -14.39 5.77 48.24
N ASP A 60 -15.08 6.68 47.54
CA ASP A 60 -16.22 7.46 48.07
C ASP A 60 -17.36 6.63 48.70
N VAL A 61 -17.43 5.34 48.36
CA VAL A 61 -18.49 4.43 48.83
C VAL A 61 -18.18 3.84 50.22
N ILE A 62 -16.90 3.70 50.55
CA ILE A 62 -16.42 2.97 51.75
C ILE A 62 -15.45 3.80 52.61
N ASN A 63 -15.16 5.06 52.24
CA ASN A 63 -14.22 5.94 52.94
C ASN A 63 -14.81 6.59 54.21
N ASP A 64 -16.11 6.52 54.39
CA ASP A 64 -16.86 7.04 55.53
C ASP A 64 -17.03 5.99 56.66
N ILE A 65 -16.62 4.75 56.42
CA ILE A 65 -16.56 3.70 57.43
C ILE A 65 -15.39 3.99 58.38
N ILE A 66 -15.61 3.85 59.69
CA ILE A 66 -14.57 4.03 60.71
C ILE A 66 -13.85 2.70 60.95
N TYR A 67 -12.65 2.56 60.40
CA TYR A 67 -11.80 1.37 60.56
C TYR A 67 -10.99 1.44 61.85
N ASP A 68 -11.64 1.14 62.98
CA ASP A 68 -11.00 1.08 64.29
C ASP A 68 -10.59 -0.36 64.69
N SER A 69 -10.13 -0.54 65.92
CA SER A 69 -9.68 -1.83 66.47
C SER A 69 -10.80 -2.85 66.67
N ASN A 70 -12.06 -2.52 66.39
CA ASN A 70 -13.18 -3.44 66.48
C ASN A 70 -13.60 -3.96 65.10
N GLU A 71 -12.87 -4.98 64.62
CA GLU A 71 -13.10 -5.63 63.31
C GLU A 71 -14.57 -5.99 63.06
N VAL A 72 -15.28 -6.42 64.10
CA VAL A 72 -16.66 -6.89 63.98
C VAL A 72 -17.60 -5.77 63.53
N ILE A 73 -17.36 -4.53 63.98
CA ILE A 73 -18.24 -3.39 63.71
C ILE A 73 -18.05 -2.89 62.28
N TRP A 74 -16.82 -2.53 61.90
CA TRP A 74 -16.58 -1.97 60.56
C TRP A 74 -16.77 -3.01 59.45
N ARG A 75 -16.53 -4.30 59.73
CA ARG A 75 -16.78 -5.38 58.76
C ARG A 75 -18.26 -5.59 58.50
N ALA A 76 -19.11 -5.46 59.51
CA ALA A 76 -20.57 -5.54 59.35
C ALA A 76 -21.09 -4.38 58.49
N GLU A 77 -20.61 -3.16 58.74
CA GLU A 77 -20.95 -1.96 57.97
C GLU A 77 -20.46 -2.04 56.51
N LEU A 78 -19.24 -2.55 56.31
CA LEU A 78 -18.69 -2.81 54.98
C LEU A 78 -19.52 -3.84 54.20
N VAL A 79 -19.91 -4.96 54.84
CA VAL A 79 -20.77 -5.99 54.23
C VAL A 79 -22.13 -5.40 53.83
N GLU A 80 -22.75 -4.61 54.71
CA GLU A 80 -24.04 -3.98 54.43
C GLU A 80 -23.95 -3.08 53.20
N LYS A 81 -22.94 -2.20 53.13
CA LYS A 81 -22.73 -1.32 51.97
C LYS A 81 -22.45 -2.08 50.68
N LEU A 82 -21.59 -3.10 50.71
CA LEU A 82 -21.26 -3.88 49.52
C LEU A 82 -22.46 -4.73 49.05
N SER A 83 -23.30 -5.20 49.96
CA SER A 83 -24.49 -6.00 49.63
C SER A 83 -25.54 -5.21 48.82
N ALA A 84 -25.61 -3.89 49.02
CA ALA A 84 -26.52 -2.98 48.33
C ALA A 84 -26.07 -2.61 46.89
N LEU A 85 -24.84 -2.93 46.51
CA LEU A 85 -24.26 -2.60 45.21
C LEU A 85 -24.53 -3.69 44.17
N ASP A 86 -24.57 -3.29 42.90
CA ASP A 86 -24.51 -4.23 41.77
C ASP A 86 -23.06 -4.69 41.49
N GLU A 87 -22.91 -5.71 40.65
CA GLU A 87 -21.60 -6.27 40.29
C GLU A 87 -20.68 -5.24 39.62
N GLY A 88 -21.22 -4.26 38.89
CA GLY A 88 -20.44 -3.22 38.22
C GLY A 88 -19.82 -2.24 39.20
N ASN A 89 -20.56 -1.85 40.23
CA ASN A 89 -20.06 -0.98 41.30
C ASN A 89 -19.06 -1.72 42.20
N LEU A 90 -19.29 -3.01 42.47
CA LEU A 90 -18.32 -3.85 43.19
C LEU A 90 -17.02 -4.03 42.39
N ALA A 91 -17.09 -4.22 41.08
CA ALA A 91 -15.92 -4.25 40.20
C ALA A 91 -15.16 -2.92 40.22
N GLY A 92 -15.87 -1.78 40.22
CA GLY A 92 -15.24 -0.45 40.31
C GLY A 92 -14.55 -0.18 41.66
N ILE A 93 -15.08 -0.72 42.76
CA ILE A 93 -14.40 -0.68 44.07
C ILE A 93 -13.19 -1.61 44.07
N SER A 94 -13.33 -2.81 43.53
CA SER A 94 -12.24 -3.77 43.37
C SER A 94 -11.10 -3.22 42.50
N GLU A 95 -11.41 -2.36 41.52
CA GLU A 95 -10.45 -1.61 40.70
C GLU A 95 -9.71 -0.55 41.50
N LYS A 96 -10.44 0.34 42.21
CA LYS A 96 -9.82 1.38 43.06
C LYS A 96 -8.95 0.78 44.18
N LEU A 97 -9.28 -0.42 44.63
CA LEU A 97 -8.53 -1.17 45.64
C LEU A 97 -7.47 -2.11 45.06
N GLU A 98 -7.24 -2.11 43.74
CA GLU A 98 -6.23 -2.94 43.06
C GLU A 98 -6.28 -4.44 43.41
N ILE A 99 -7.47 -4.97 43.68
CA ILE A 99 -7.67 -6.35 44.19
C ILE A 99 -7.46 -7.39 43.10
N GLN A 100 -7.86 -7.04 41.89
CA GLN A 100 -7.48 -7.76 40.68
C GLN A 100 -6.33 -6.97 40.08
N GLY A 101 -5.23 -7.63 39.70
CA GLY A 101 -4.18 -6.96 38.94
C GLY A 101 -4.78 -6.19 37.76
N ASN A 102 -4.09 -5.15 37.29
CA ASN A 102 -4.56 -4.22 36.24
C ASN A 102 -5.24 -4.87 35.01
N GLU A 103 -4.95 -6.15 34.73
CA GLU A 103 -5.57 -6.92 33.65
C GLU A 103 -7.05 -7.29 33.91
N GLY A 104 -7.42 -7.74 35.12
CA GLY A 104 -8.80 -8.19 35.41
C GLY A 104 -9.85 -7.07 35.27
N VAL A 105 -9.50 -5.88 35.74
CA VAL A 105 -10.29 -4.65 35.58
C VAL A 105 -10.49 -4.29 34.10
N SER A 106 -9.44 -4.41 33.29
CA SER A 106 -9.50 -4.10 31.87
C SER A 106 -10.37 -5.10 31.10
N LEU A 107 -10.32 -6.39 31.43
CA LEU A 107 -11.15 -7.42 30.82
C LEU A 107 -12.65 -7.20 31.10
N ILE A 108 -13.01 -6.75 32.31
CA ILE A 108 -14.40 -6.38 32.65
C ILE A 108 -14.87 -5.18 31.81
N ALA A 109 -14.02 -4.17 31.64
CA ALA A 109 -14.33 -3.02 30.78
C ALA A 109 -14.51 -3.44 29.30
N VAL A 110 -13.65 -4.34 28.80
CA VAL A 110 -13.78 -4.91 27.45
C VAL A 110 -15.08 -5.69 27.31
N LYS A 111 -15.44 -6.52 28.29
CA LYS A 111 -16.70 -7.28 28.31
C LYS A 111 -17.89 -6.34 28.17
N LYS A 112 -17.96 -5.30 29.01
CA LYS A 112 -19.03 -4.31 28.99
C LYS A 112 -19.09 -3.56 27.66
N ALA A 113 -17.95 -3.23 27.06
CA ALA A 113 -17.90 -2.58 25.75
C ALA A 113 -18.50 -3.49 24.66
N LEU A 114 -18.14 -4.78 24.66
CA LEU A 114 -18.64 -5.77 23.71
C LEU A 114 -20.14 -6.06 23.88
N GLU A 115 -20.63 -6.21 25.12
CA GLU A 115 -22.07 -6.39 25.43
C GLU A 115 -22.92 -5.22 24.93
N ASN A 116 -22.39 -4.00 25.05
CA ASN A 116 -23.06 -2.81 24.54
C ASN A 116 -23.11 -2.79 23.01
N ALA A 117 -22.16 -3.44 22.33
CA ALA A 117 -22.03 -3.46 20.88
C ALA A 117 -22.87 -4.57 20.21
N ALA A 118 -22.89 -5.79 20.74
CA ALA A 118 -23.60 -6.92 20.15
C ALA A 118 -24.00 -7.97 21.21
N ASN A 119 -24.70 -9.01 20.77
CA ASN A 119 -25.00 -10.15 21.64
C ASN A 119 -23.70 -10.91 21.96
N LEU A 120 -23.22 -10.76 23.20
CA LEU A 120 -21.99 -11.39 23.69
C LEU A 120 -22.32 -12.65 24.48
N GLU A 121 -21.69 -13.76 24.12
CA GLU A 121 -21.69 -15.01 24.88
C GLU A 121 -20.26 -15.32 25.32
N THR A 122 -20.07 -15.65 26.60
CA THR A 122 -18.74 -15.87 27.20
C THR A 122 -18.60 -17.31 27.68
N PHE A 123 -17.43 -17.90 27.46
CA PHE A 123 -17.15 -19.29 27.77
C PHE A 123 -15.76 -19.45 28.39
N SER A 124 -15.65 -20.29 29.42
CA SER A 124 -14.37 -20.91 29.79
C SER A 124 -14.09 -22.06 28.82
N GLN A 125 -12.88 -22.61 28.84
CA GLN A 125 -12.56 -23.74 27.97
C GLN A 125 -13.50 -24.94 28.26
N LYS A 126 -13.76 -25.22 29.54
CA LYS A 126 -14.63 -26.32 29.95
C LYS A 126 -16.08 -26.15 29.48
N SER A 127 -16.61 -24.93 29.46
CA SER A 127 -17.97 -24.70 28.99
C SER A 127 -18.03 -24.70 27.46
N TRP A 128 -17.01 -24.15 26.79
CA TRP A 128 -16.86 -24.21 25.33
C TRP A 128 -16.84 -25.65 24.82
N ALA A 129 -16.05 -26.54 25.43
CA ALA A 129 -15.94 -27.93 25.00
C ALA A 129 -17.29 -28.69 25.00
N LYS A 130 -18.26 -28.27 25.83
CA LYS A 130 -19.59 -28.88 25.90
C LYS A 130 -20.60 -28.28 24.91
N THR A 131 -20.37 -27.05 24.46
CA THR A 131 -21.35 -26.28 23.67
C THR A 131 -20.86 -25.98 22.25
N LYS A 132 -19.58 -26.24 21.93
CA LYS A 132 -18.93 -25.85 20.68
C LYS A 132 -19.70 -26.26 19.42
N ASP A 133 -20.26 -27.46 19.38
CA ASP A 133 -20.97 -27.99 18.19
C ASP A 133 -22.11 -27.06 17.73
N LYS A 134 -22.76 -26.36 18.67
CA LYS A 134 -23.81 -25.38 18.37
C LYS A 134 -23.28 -24.15 17.62
N TYR A 135 -22.04 -23.75 17.90
CA TYR A 135 -21.41 -22.54 17.35
C TYR A 135 -20.53 -22.84 16.13
N LEU A 136 -20.16 -24.10 15.91
CA LEU A 136 -19.41 -24.52 14.73
C LEU A 136 -20.30 -24.59 13.48
N ILE A 137 -21.62 -24.73 13.64
CA ILE A 137 -22.61 -24.76 12.55
C ILE A 137 -23.08 -23.33 12.24
N ASN A 138 -23.04 -22.91 10.96
CA ASN A 138 -23.50 -21.60 10.46
C ASN A 138 -22.90 -20.39 11.20
N ASN A 139 -21.57 -20.36 11.29
CA ASN A 139 -20.82 -19.40 12.09
C ASN A 139 -20.39 -18.12 11.35
N GLU A 140 -20.85 -17.92 10.11
CA GLU A 140 -20.54 -16.78 9.24
C GLU A 140 -20.86 -15.41 9.88
N LYS A 141 -21.85 -15.38 10.79
CA LYS A 141 -22.30 -14.18 11.51
C LYS A 141 -21.73 -14.03 12.91
N THR A 142 -20.74 -14.85 13.26
CA THR A 142 -20.13 -14.89 14.58
C THR A 142 -18.69 -14.37 14.54
N LEU A 143 -18.37 -13.49 15.48
CA LEU A 143 -17.01 -13.09 15.80
C LEU A 143 -16.54 -13.87 17.03
N PHE A 144 -15.52 -14.69 16.88
CA PHE A 144 -14.86 -15.38 17.98
C PHE A 144 -13.70 -14.54 18.48
N ILE A 145 -13.63 -14.36 19.79
CA ILE A 145 -12.50 -13.80 20.51
C ILE A 145 -11.96 -14.93 21.38
N VAL A 146 -10.70 -15.30 21.21
CA VAL A 146 -10.11 -16.47 21.86
C VAL A 146 -8.83 -16.02 22.54
N ASP A 147 -8.68 -16.25 23.84
CA ASP A 147 -7.41 -16.01 24.51
C ASP A 147 -6.32 -16.95 23.98
N LEU A 148 -5.06 -16.53 23.99
CA LEU A 148 -3.96 -17.40 23.61
C LEU A 148 -3.67 -18.45 24.69
N ASP A 149 -3.66 -18.00 25.94
CA ASP A 149 -3.22 -18.76 27.10
C ASP A 149 -4.42 -19.24 27.92
N PHE A 150 -4.40 -20.51 28.33
CA PHE A 150 -5.39 -21.13 29.19
C PHE A 150 -4.72 -21.88 30.36
N SER A 151 -3.51 -21.46 30.74
CA SER A 151 -2.71 -22.08 31.80
C SER A 151 -3.41 -22.05 33.17
N GLU A 152 -4.26 -21.06 33.45
CA GLU A 152 -5.08 -21.00 34.68
C GLU A 152 -6.14 -22.12 34.73
N GLU A 153 -6.52 -22.71 33.58
CA GLU A 153 -7.37 -23.89 33.49
C GLU A 153 -6.57 -25.22 33.44
N GLY A 154 -5.23 -25.15 33.55
CA GLY A 154 -4.33 -26.31 33.51
C GLY A 154 -3.97 -26.77 32.09
N LEU A 155 -4.12 -25.90 31.09
CA LEU A 155 -3.83 -26.19 29.68
C LEU A 155 -2.51 -25.53 29.23
N LYS A 156 -2.14 -25.69 27.96
CA LYS A 156 -0.90 -25.14 27.39
C LYS A 156 -1.01 -23.62 27.16
N GLU A 157 0.12 -22.92 27.19
CA GLU A 157 0.21 -21.46 26.97
C GLU A 157 -0.27 -20.99 25.58
N GLU A 158 -0.27 -21.84 24.55
CA GLU A 158 -0.78 -21.53 23.20
C GLU A 158 -2.06 -22.33 22.86
N PHE A 159 -2.79 -22.82 23.87
CA PHE A 159 -3.98 -23.66 23.63
C PHE A 159 -5.09 -22.93 22.84
N GLY A 160 -5.12 -21.59 22.86
CA GLY A 160 -6.02 -20.80 22.01
C GLY A 160 -5.90 -21.10 20.52
N LEU A 161 -4.71 -21.48 20.03
CA LEU A 161 -4.53 -21.89 18.64
C LEU A 161 -5.22 -23.23 18.34
N GLU A 162 -5.30 -24.14 19.31
CA GLU A 162 -6.05 -25.39 19.16
C GLU A 162 -7.55 -25.09 19.02
N ILE A 163 -8.10 -24.18 19.85
CA ILE A 163 -9.50 -23.73 19.74
C ILE A 163 -9.77 -23.08 18.38
N ILE A 164 -8.88 -22.21 17.89
CA ILE A 164 -9.03 -21.59 16.57
C ILE A 164 -8.99 -22.64 15.46
N SER A 165 -8.11 -23.64 15.57
CA SER A 165 -8.08 -24.72 14.59
C SER A 165 -9.38 -25.53 14.59
N GLU A 166 -9.96 -25.82 15.76
CA GLU A 166 -11.28 -26.47 15.84
C GLU A 166 -12.39 -25.63 15.21
N ILE A 167 -12.32 -24.31 15.38
CA ILE A 167 -13.27 -23.41 14.71
C ILE A 167 -13.14 -23.60 13.19
N PHE A 168 -11.95 -23.46 12.62
CA PHE A 168 -11.72 -23.50 11.16
C PHE A 168 -11.71 -24.88 10.49
N ASP A 169 -11.81 -25.99 11.25
CA ASP A 169 -11.75 -27.35 10.70
C ASP A 169 -13.01 -27.75 9.88
N ALA A 170 -14.10 -27.00 9.99
CA ALA A 170 -15.32 -27.26 9.22
C ALA A 170 -15.17 -26.83 7.73
N GLU A 171 -15.55 -27.72 6.79
CA GLU A 171 -15.41 -27.57 5.33
C GLU A 171 -15.97 -26.27 4.72
N PHE A 172 -16.84 -25.54 5.44
CA PHE A 172 -17.50 -24.31 4.96
C PHE A 172 -17.46 -23.16 5.98
N ASN A 173 -16.35 -23.02 6.71
CA ASN A 173 -16.25 -22.02 7.75
C ASN A 173 -15.90 -20.59 7.24
N GLU A 174 -16.75 -19.60 7.52
CA GLU A 174 -16.51 -18.16 7.30
C GLU A 174 -16.41 -17.31 8.60
N ALA A 175 -16.19 -17.98 9.73
CA ALA A 175 -16.00 -17.39 11.04
C ALA A 175 -14.86 -16.38 11.05
N ASN A 176 -15.03 -15.37 11.89
CA ASN A 176 -14.03 -14.34 12.12
C ASN A 176 -13.43 -14.59 13.48
N CYS A 177 -12.11 -14.76 13.56
CA CYS A 177 -11.41 -15.05 14.80
C CYS A 177 -10.42 -13.95 15.14
N ILE A 178 -10.47 -13.51 16.39
CA ILE A 178 -9.49 -12.62 17.02
C ILE A 178 -8.80 -13.43 18.12
N LEU A 179 -7.51 -13.66 17.96
CA LEU A 179 -6.68 -14.16 19.04
C LEU A 179 -6.30 -12.99 19.94
N PHE A 180 -6.67 -13.08 21.21
CA PHE A 180 -6.41 -12.09 22.23
C PHE A 180 -5.17 -12.53 23.02
N THR A 181 -4.19 -11.65 23.24
CA THR A 181 -2.92 -12.09 23.86
C THR A 181 -2.19 -10.98 24.60
N HIS A 182 -1.52 -11.33 25.70
CA HIS A 182 -0.61 -10.45 26.42
C HIS A 182 0.82 -10.43 25.82
N THR A 183 1.15 -11.35 24.90
CA THR A 183 2.52 -11.55 24.38
C THR A 183 3.01 -10.44 23.44
N CYS A 184 2.16 -9.45 23.15
CA CYS A 184 2.46 -8.35 22.24
C CYS A 184 2.31 -7.02 22.98
N ALA A 185 3.32 -6.14 22.95
CA ALA A 185 3.28 -4.85 23.63
C ALA A 185 2.60 -3.73 22.82
N ASN A 186 2.44 -3.93 21.51
CA ASN A 186 1.80 -2.98 20.59
C ASN A 186 1.25 -3.66 19.33
N ASP A 187 0.49 -2.89 18.55
CA ASP A 187 -0.21 -3.39 17.36
C ASP A 187 0.71 -3.83 16.21
N ASN A 188 1.96 -3.33 16.14
CA ASN A 188 2.92 -3.79 15.12
C ASN A 188 3.40 -5.20 15.44
N GLN A 189 3.74 -5.46 16.71
CA GLN A 189 4.07 -6.82 17.17
C GLN A 189 2.88 -7.78 17.03
N ALA A 190 1.65 -7.29 17.25
CA ALA A 190 0.45 -8.07 17.00
C ALA A 190 0.33 -8.48 15.52
N GLU A 191 0.74 -7.62 14.57
CA GLU A 191 0.74 -7.96 13.15
C GLU A 191 1.81 -8.99 12.79
N ASP A 192 3.02 -8.88 13.33
CA ASP A 192 4.08 -9.88 13.14
C ASP A 192 3.64 -11.25 13.70
N LYS A 193 3.07 -11.26 14.92
CA LYS A 193 2.52 -12.47 15.54
C LYS A 193 1.32 -13.04 14.78
N ARG A 194 0.51 -12.21 14.12
CA ARG A 194 -0.56 -12.69 13.25
C ARG A 194 -0.02 -13.52 12.10
N ILE A 195 1.08 -13.11 11.49
CA ILE A 195 1.71 -13.88 10.40
C ILE A 195 2.26 -15.19 10.97
N GLU A 196 3.03 -15.14 12.06
CA GLU A 196 3.60 -16.32 12.73
C GLU A 196 2.52 -17.35 13.12
N TYR A 197 1.48 -16.94 13.85
CA TYR A 197 0.43 -17.85 14.31
C TYR A 197 -0.44 -18.36 13.18
N LYS A 198 -0.66 -17.57 12.13
CA LYS A 198 -1.36 -18.05 10.94
C LYS A 198 -0.57 -19.16 10.25
N ASP A 199 0.75 -19.03 10.15
CA ASP A 199 1.58 -20.06 9.53
C ASP A 199 1.54 -21.36 10.36
N LYS A 200 1.61 -21.27 11.70
CA LYS A 200 1.36 -22.43 12.59
C LYS A 200 -0.03 -23.05 12.38
N LEU A 201 -1.08 -22.23 12.26
CA LEU A 201 -2.45 -22.71 12.07
C LEU A 201 -2.64 -23.39 10.70
N ASN A 202 -1.96 -22.92 9.65
CA ASN A 202 -2.02 -23.48 8.31
C ASN A 202 -1.45 -24.91 8.21
N GLU A 203 -0.66 -25.36 9.18
CA GLU A 203 -0.24 -26.76 9.30
C GLU A 203 -1.42 -27.68 9.67
N LYS A 204 -2.47 -27.14 10.31
CA LYS A 204 -3.63 -27.89 10.80
C LYS A 204 -4.89 -27.63 9.99
N CYS A 205 -5.16 -26.38 9.62
CA CYS A 205 -6.39 -25.96 8.96
C CYS A 205 -6.11 -24.81 7.98
N LYS A 206 -6.82 -24.76 6.85
CA LYS A 206 -6.60 -23.70 5.84
C LYS A 206 -7.34 -22.42 6.23
N ILE A 207 -6.60 -21.41 6.73
CA ILE A 207 -7.20 -20.15 7.15
C ILE A 207 -6.93 -19.03 6.14
N LYS A 208 -7.99 -18.38 5.67
CA LYS A 208 -7.87 -17.14 4.87
C LYS A 208 -7.32 -16.02 5.75
N SER A 209 -6.30 -15.31 5.26
CA SER A 209 -5.55 -14.31 6.04
C SER A 209 -6.38 -13.19 6.65
N HIS A 210 -7.57 -12.94 6.10
CA HIS A 210 -8.45 -11.87 6.50
C HIS A 210 -9.53 -12.29 7.52
N MET A 211 -9.66 -13.59 7.78
CA MET A 211 -10.57 -14.16 8.79
C MET A 211 -9.91 -14.33 10.16
N PHE A 212 -8.60 -14.12 10.25
CA PHE A 212 -7.81 -14.25 11.47
C PHE A 212 -7.07 -12.95 11.78
N SER A 213 -7.10 -12.53 13.03
CA SER A 213 -6.36 -11.38 13.53
C SER A 213 -5.86 -11.61 14.95
N VAL A 214 -4.83 -10.87 15.34
CA VAL A 214 -4.27 -10.90 16.69
C VAL A 214 -4.47 -9.53 17.32
N MET A 215 -4.90 -9.51 18.58
CA MET A 215 -5.13 -8.31 19.37
C MET A 215 -4.33 -8.41 20.67
N SER A 216 -3.59 -7.34 21.00
CA SER A 216 -2.87 -7.24 22.27
C SER A 216 -3.80 -6.84 23.41
N LYS A 217 -3.76 -7.57 24.53
CA LYS A 217 -4.37 -7.19 25.82
C LYS A 217 -3.73 -5.89 26.35
N GLY A 218 -2.40 -5.76 26.25
CA GLY A 218 -1.65 -4.57 26.65
C GLY A 218 -1.93 -3.30 25.83
N SER A 219 -2.40 -3.46 24.58
CA SER A 219 -2.87 -2.32 23.78
C SER A 219 -4.16 -1.70 24.34
N LEU A 220 -4.97 -2.43 25.11
CA LEU A 220 -6.24 -1.94 25.67
C LEU A 220 -6.10 -1.24 27.03
N THR A 221 -4.97 -1.43 27.72
CA THR A 221 -4.74 -0.97 29.10
C THR A 221 -3.99 0.37 29.22
N ARG A 222 -3.62 1.05 28.12
CA ARG A 222 -2.87 2.32 28.23
C ARG A 222 -3.78 3.47 28.69
N LYS A 223 -3.33 4.17 29.75
CA LYS A 223 -4.09 5.17 30.55
C LYS A 223 -4.69 6.38 29.80
N SER A 224 -4.31 6.66 28.55
CA SER A 224 -4.67 7.92 27.87
C SER A 224 -5.97 7.89 27.06
N ILE A 225 -6.57 6.72 26.81
CA ILE A 225 -7.75 6.57 25.93
C ILE A 225 -8.64 5.46 26.48
N SER A 226 -9.96 5.68 26.46
CA SER A 226 -10.95 4.70 26.94
C SER A 226 -10.89 3.38 26.17
N VAL A 227 -11.24 2.29 26.86
CA VAL A 227 -11.23 0.93 26.32
C VAL A 227 -12.15 0.80 25.09
N GLU A 228 -13.30 1.47 25.11
CA GLU A 228 -14.29 1.43 24.02
C GLU A 228 -13.73 1.99 22.71
N ASN A 229 -12.98 3.08 22.78
CA ASN A 229 -12.38 3.73 21.60
C ASN A 229 -11.30 2.84 20.98
N ARG A 230 -10.46 2.23 21.81
CA ARG A 230 -9.41 1.31 21.35
C ARG A 230 -10.01 0.09 20.69
N LEU A 231 -10.98 -0.54 21.34
CA LEU A 231 -11.71 -1.69 20.80
C LEU A 231 -12.36 -1.34 19.45
N ALA A 232 -12.97 -0.17 19.35
CA ALA A 232 -13.52 0.37 18.11
C ALA A 232 -12.48 0.45 16.99
N VAL A 233 -11.31 1.04 17.25
CA VAL A 233 -10.21 1.17 16.27
C VAL A 233 -9.62 -0.18 15.88
N THR A 234 -9.48 -1.10 16.83
CA THR A 234 -8.99 -2.46 16.54
C THR A 234 -9.98 -3.23 15.66
N LEU A 235 -11.28 -3.23 16.00
CA LEU A 235 -12.31 -3.86 15.17
C LEU A 235 -12.33 -3.25 13.76
N MET A 236 -12.24 -1.91 13.65
CA MET A 236 -12.14 -1.23 12.35
C MET A 236 -10.96 -1.76 11.53
N THR A 237 -9.78 -1.87 12.13
CA THR A 237 -8.55 -2.32 11.45
C THR A 237 -8.69 -3.75 10.92
N ILE A 238 -9.25 -4.64 11.74
CA ILE A 238 -9.48 -6.04 11.41
C ILE A 238 -10.46 -6.15 10.24
N PHE A 239 -11.61 -5.47 10.33
CA PHE A 239 -12.63 -5.57 9.31
C PHE A 239 -12.29 -4.80 8.02
N LEU A 240 -11.44 -3.77 8.09
CA LEU A 240 -10.88 -3.15 6.90
C LEU A 240 -10.08 -4.17 6.07
N ARG A 241 -9.25 -4.98 6.72
CA ARG A 241 -8.54 -6.08 6.06
C ARG A 241 -9.50 -7.09 5.43
N LYS A 242 -10.56 -7.48 6.15
CA LYS A 242 -11.62 -8.37 5.64
C LYS A 242 -12.25 -7.82 4.37
N VAL A 243 -12.74 -6.58 4.42
CA VAL A 243 -13.40 -5.95 3.26
C VAL A 243 -12.44 -5.81 2.09
N CYS A 244 -11.19 -5.40 2.31
CA CYS A 244 -10.19 -5.33 1.24
C CYS A 244 -9.97 -6.70 0.59
N SER A 245 -9.81 -7.76 1.38
CA SER A 245 -9.58 -9.10 0.82
C SER A 245 -10.79 -9.62 0.04
N LEU A 246 -12.01 -9.43 0.54
CA LEU A 246 -13.23 -9.85 -0.16
C LEU A 246 -13.37 -9.14 -1.51
N ILE A 247 -13.06 -7.83 -1.55
CA ILE A 247 -13.06 -7.06 -2.78
C ILE A 247 -11.97 -7.55 -3.73
N THR A 248 -10.75 -7.76 -3.24
CA THR A 248 -9.63 -8.25 -4.06
C THR A 248 -9.91 -9.64 -4.62
N ASP A 249 -10.46 -10.56 -3.83
CA ASP A 249 -10.81 -11.90 -4.29
C ASP A 249 -11.95 -11.88 -5.31
N GLY A 250 -13.00 -11.09 -5.06
CA GLY A 250 -14.10 -10.92 -6.00
C GLY A 250 -13.68 -10.27 -7.32
N LEU A 251 -12.82 -9.24 -7.26
CA LEU A 251 -12.24 -8.62 -8.45
C LEU A 251 -11.36 -9.60 -9.22
N LYS A 252 -10.50 -10.36 -8.53
CA LYS A 252 -9.64 -11.37 -9.16
C LYS A 252 -10.47 -12.37 -9.96
N GLU A 253 -11.51 -12.96 -9.37
CA GLU A 253 -12.37 -13.92 -10.04
C GLU A 253 -13.07 -13.31 -11.26
N ASN A 254 -13.64 -12.11 -11.12
CA ASN A 254 -14.31 -11.42 -12.23
C ASN A 254 -13.34 -11.04 -13.35
N MET A 255 -12.13 -10.56 -13.02
CA MET A 255 -11.10 -10.23 -14.00
C MET A 255 -10.62 -11.47 -14.76
N VAL A 256 -10.41 -12.60 -14.07
CA VAL A 256 -10.05 -13.87 -14.73
C VAL A 256 -11.15 -14.30 -15.70
N ASN A 257 -12.40 -14.32 -15.25
CA ASN A 257 -13.54 -14.65 -16.12
C ASN A 257 -13.67 -13.68 -17.30
N GLY A 258 -13.41 -12.39 -17.09
CA GLY A 258 -13.43 -11.36 -18.14
C GLY A 258 -12.34 -11.57 -19.18
N LEU A 259 -11.13 -11.93 -18.74
CA LEU A 259 -10.01 -12.28 -19.63
C LEU A 259 -10.30 -13.55 -20.42
N GLU A 260 -10.79 -14.61 -19.77
CA GLU A 260 -11.15 -15.87 -20.45
C GLU A 260 -12.20 -15.63 -21.54
N LYS A 261 -13.23 -14.82 -21.24
CA LYS A 261 -14.22 -14.40 -22.23
C LYS A 261 -13.59 -13.62 -23.38
N ALA A 262 -12.70 -12.67 -23.10
CA ALA A 262 -12.03 -11.89 -24.14
C ALA A 262 -11.13 -12.74 -25.04
N CYS A 263 -10.39 -13.69 -24.46
CA CYS A 263 -9.61 -14.66 -25.22
C CYS A 263 -10.52 -15.52 -26.12
N HIS A 264 -11.60 -16.07 -25.56
CA HIS A 264 -12.56 -16.85 -26.33
C HIS A 264 -13.21 -16.04 -27.45
N GLU A 265 -13.56 -14.78 -27.20
CA GLU A 265 -14.08 -13.88 -28.23
C GLU A 265 -13.06 -13.67 -29.35
N LEU A 266 -11.79 -13.39 -29.00
CA LEU A 266 -10.71 -13.22 -29.99
C LEU A 266 -10.48 -14.47 -30.84
N GLU A 267 -10.49 -15.66 -30.24
CA GLU A 267 -10.34 -16.94 -30.94
C GLU A 267 -11.46 -17.18 -31.96
N ASN A 268 -12.67 -16.70 -31.68
CA ASN A 268 -13.84 -16.87 -32.54
C ASN A 268 -14.07 -15.72 -33.52
N ARG A 269 -13.23 -14.67 -33.50
CA ARG A 269 -13.35 -13.56 -34.47
C ARG A 269 -12.93 -14.00 -35.87
N ASN A 270 -13.51 -13.33 -36.85
CA ASN A 270 -13.15 -13.52 -38.25
C ASN A 270 -11.67 -13.14 -38.49
N VAL A 271 -10.92 -14.01 -39.17
CA VAL A 271 -9.50 -13.79 -39.54
C VAL A 271 -9.29 -12.45 -40.24
N TYR A 272 -10.21 -12.01 -41.11
CA TYR A 272 -10.08 -10.71 -41.79
C TYR A 272 -10.22 -9.51 -40.84
N GLU A 273 -11.02 -9.64 -39.78
CA GLU A 273 -11.17 -8.60 -38.75
C GLU A 273 -9.91 -8.52 -37.90
N LEU A 274 -9.34 -9.68 -37.53
CA LEU A 274 -8.09 -9.78 -36.79
C LEU A 274 -6.92 -9.22 -37.63
N GLU A 275 -6.79 -9.63 -38.89
CA GLU A 275 -5.77 -9.13 -39.83
C GLU A 275 -5.83 -7.60 -39.95
N LYS A 276 -7.02 -7.04 -40.12
CA LYS A 276 -7.19 -5.59 -40.26
C LYS A 276 -6.92 -4.85 -38.94
N SER A 277 -7.52 -5.31 -37.85
CA SER A 277 -7.56 -4.55 -36.59
C SER A 277 -6.27 -4.68 -35.78
N ILE A 278 -5.64 -5.86 -35.80
CA ILE A 278 -4.41 -6.13 -35.05
C ILE A 278 -3.19 -5.83 -35.91
N PHE A 279 -3.10 -6.36 -37.14
CA PHE A 279 -1.87 -6.25 -37.92
C PHE A 279 -1.83 -4.98 -38.77
N LYS A 280 -2.74 -4.82 -39.75
CA LYS A 280 -2.68 -3.71 -40.71
C LYS A 280 -2.70 -2.33 -40.05
N ASN A 281 -3.56 -2.14 -39.04
CA ASN A 281 -3.64 -0.88 -38.32
C ASN A 281 -2.39 -0.61 -37.46
N SER A 282 -1.82 -1.63 -36.82
CA SER A 282 -0.61 -1.46 -35.99
C SER A 282 0.59 -1.10 -36.85
N LEU A 283 0.80 -1.82 -37.96
CA LEU A 283 1.89 -1.55 -38.91
C LEU A 283 1.81 -0.13 -39.49
N LYS A 284 0.61 0.31 -39.87
CA LYS A 284 0.37 1.66 -40.39
C LYS A 284 0.77 2.75 -39.39
N GLU A 285 0.53 2.52 -38.10
CA GLU A 285 0.81 3.49 -37.03
C GLU A 285 2.19 3.27 -36.38
N GLY A 286 2.94 2.23 -36.78
CA GLY A 286 4.22 1.87 -36.16
C GLY A 286 4.09 1.32 -34.74
N ALA A 287 2.92 0.77 -34.38
CA ALA A 287 2.64 0.17 -33.09
C ALA A 287 2.89 -1.34 -33.09
N SER A 288 3.10 -1.92 -31.91
CA SER A 288 3.23 -3.37 -31.74
C SER A 288 1.87 -4.04 -31.67
N GLU A 289 1.71 -5.17 -32.37
CA GLU A 289 0.54 -6.02 -32.28
C GLU A 289 0.34 -6.55 -30.85
N ILE A 290 1.44 -6.80 -30.13
CA ILE A 290 1.40 -7.22 -28.72
C ILE A 290 0.78 -6.13 -27.85
N ASP A 291 1.06 -4.86 -28.12
CA ASP A 291 0.47 -3.74 -27.39
C ASP A 291 -1.04 -3.63 -27.65
N VAL A 292 -1.48 -3.90 -28.89
CA VAL A 292 -2.91 -3.93 -29.23
C VAL A 292 -3.62 -5.06 -28.50
N ILE A 293 -3.04 -6.27 -28.50
CA ILE A 293 -3.59 -7.42 -27.76
C ILE A 293 -3.65 -7.12 -26.26
N TYR A 294 -2.56 -6.60 -25.69
CA TYR A 294 -2.52 -6.19 -24.29
C TYR A 294 -3.61 -5.16 -23.98
N ARG A 295 -3.82 -4.16 -24.85
CA ARG A 295 -4.86 -3.15 -24.66
C ARG A 295 -6.27 -3.76 -24.70
N LEU A 296 -6.53 -4.71 -25.59
CA LEU A 296 -7.82 -5.43 -25.66
C LEU A 296 -8.08 -6.21 -24.37
N LEU A 297 -7.09 -6.94 -23.87
CA LEU A 297 -7.19 -7.67 -22.61
C LEU A 297 -7.36 -6.72 -21.41
N SER A 298 -6.68 -5.58 -21.42
CA SER A 298 -6.81 -4.54 -20.38
C SER A 298 -8.22 -3.95 -20.36
N LEU A 299 -8.82 -3.69 -21.52
CA LEU A 299 -10.21 -3.23 -21.63
C LEU A 299 -11.19 -4.27 -21.08
N ALA A 300 -10.95 -5.56 -21.33
CA ALA A 300 -11.76 -6.64 -20.77
C ALA A 300 -11.67 -6.70 -19.23
N GLN A 301 -10.46 -6.54 -18.68
CA GLN A 301 -10.25 -6.43 -17.23
C GLN A 301 -10.97 -5.23 -16.62
N GLU A 302 -10.91 -4.07 -17.28
CA GLU A 302 -11.60 -2.85 -16.83
C GLU A 302 -13.12 -3.02 -16.85
N SER A 303 -13.67 -3.58 -17.93
CA SER A 303 -15.10 -3.88 -18.02
C SER A 303 -15.54 -4.85 -16.93
N ALA A 304 -14.80 -5.94 -16.71
CA ALA A 304 -15.11 -6.91 -15.66
C ALA A 304 -15.04 -6.29 -14.25
N THR A 305 -14.11 -5.36 -14.03
CA THR A 305 -14.00 -4.60 -12.78
C THR A 305 -15.25 -3.73 -12.57
N HIS A 306 -15.71 -3.02 -13.60
CA HIS A 306 -16.92 -2.22 -13.53
C HIS A 306 -18.16 -3.08 -13.26
N ASP A 307 -18.30 -4.21 -13.95
CA ASP A 307 -19.42 -5.14 -13.74
C ASP A 307 -19.44 -5.69 -12.31
N PHE A 308 -18.28 -6.05 -11.76
CA PHE A 308 -18.18 -6.48 -10.36
C PHE A 308 -18.68 -5.39 -9.41
N ILE A 309 -18.25 -4.14 -9.60
CA ILE A 309 -18.64 -3.02 -8.74
C ILE A 309 -20.15 -2.76 -8.80
N ILE A 310 -20.73 -2.79 -10.01
CA ILE A 310 -22.17 -2.58 -10.23
C ILE A 310 -22.99 -3.69 -9.56
N ASN A 311 -22.58 -4.94 -9.72
CA ASN A 311 -23.33 -6.10 -9.24
C ASN A 311 -23.11 -6.40 -7.74
N ASN A 312 -22.16 -5.75 -7.09
CA ASN A 312 -21.84 -5.98 -5.67
C ASN A 312 -21.91 -4.70 -4.81
N PRO A 313 -23.06 -4.01 -4.75
CA PRO A 313 -23.20 -2.75 -4.01
C PRO A 313 -22.93 -2.89 -2.49
N ASN A 314 -23.08 -4.10 -1.95
CA ASN A 314 -22.80 -4.39 -0.55
C ASN A 314 -21.35 -4.09 -0.16
N TYR A 315 -20.37 -4.42 -1.01
CA TYR A 315 -18.96 -4.11 -0.72
C TYR A 315 -18.70 -2.60 -0.71
N LEU A 316 -19.33 -1.85 -1.62
CA LEU A 316 -19.25 -0.39 -1.62
C LEU A 316 -19.86 0.21 -0.36
N ASN A 317 -20.98 -0.31 0.12
CA ASN A 317 -21.60 0.14 1.36
C ASN A 317 -20.68 -0.10 2.57
N ARG A 318 -20.06 -1.29 2.65
CA ARG A 318 -19.07 -1.63 3.68
C ARG A 318 -17.89 -0.66 3.66
N LEU A 319 -17.33 -0.38 2.48
CA LEU A 319 -16.25 0.59 2.32
C LEU A 319 -16.64 2.00 2.73
N LYS A 320 -17.87 2.45 2.39
CA LYS A 320 -18.37 3.78 2.81
C LYS A 320 -18.43 3.89 4.33
N ILE A 321 -18.96 2.88 5.00
CA ILE A 321 -19.04 2.81 6.46
C ILE A 321 -17.62 2.89 7.06
N LEU A 322 -16.71 2.01 6.64
CA LEU A 322 -15.33 1.99 7.12
C LEU A 322 -14.56 3.29 6.84
N ARG A 323 -14.81 3.94 5.70
CA ARG A 323 -14.19 5.24 5.36
C ARG A 323 -14.68 6.37 6.26
N ASN A 324 -15.99 6.45 6.50
CA ASN A 324 -16.56 7.46 7.40
C ASN A 324 -16.00 7.30 8.82
N ILE A 325 -15.89 6.04 9.24
CA ILE A 325 -15.30 5.61 10.49
C ILE A 325 -13.82 6.04 10.59
N ALA A 326 -13.01 5.76 9.57
CA ALA A 326 -11.59 6.13 9.55
C ALA A 326 -11.38 7.66 9.62
N LYS A 327 -12.29 8.46 9.05
CA LYS A 327 -12.24 9.93 9.15
C LYS A 327 -12.47 10.42 10.58
N GLN A 328 -13.39 9.80 11.31
CA GLN A 328 -13.73 10.18 12.69
C GLN A 328 -12.59 9.84 13.68
N ASN A 329 -11.87 8.73 13.45
CA ASN A 329 -10.81 8.24 14.33
C ASN A 329 -9.38 8.63 13.90
N SER A 330 -9.25 9.73 13.14
CA SER A 330 -7.97 10.15 12.56
C SER A 330 -6.86 10.50 13.56
N PHE A 331 -7.16 10.56 14.86
CA PHE A 331 -6.20 10.89 15.92
C PHE A 331 -5.26 9.73 16.29
N GLU A 332 -5.69 8.46 16.24
CA GLU A 332 -4.85 7.32 16.68
C GLU A 332 -3.90 6.75 15.60
N ILE A 333 -4.21 6.99 14.31
CA ILE A 333 -3.42 6.43 13.21
C ILE A 333 -2.15 7.26 12.92
N LYS A 334 -2.15 8.55 13.28
CA LYS A 334 -1.07 9.50 12.95
C LYS A 334 0.27 9.16 13.60
N ASP A 335 0.27 8.47 14.74
CA ASP A 335 1.49 8.17 15.52
C ASP A 335 2.15 6.85 15.14
N LYS A 336 1.60 6.09 14.18
CA LYS A 336 2.13 4.79 13.79
C LYS A 336 3.08 4.91 12.59
N LYS A 337 4.37 4.64 12.82
CA LYS A 337 5.35 4.42 11.74
C LYS A 337 5.11 3.05 11.12
N PHE A 338 4.54 3.02 9.93
CA PHE A 338 4.45 1.83 9.09
C PHE A 338 5.52 1.86 8.00
N SER A 339 6.13 0.72 7.69
CA SER A 339 6.90 0.59 6.45
C SER A 339 5.94 0.76 5.27
N LYS A 340 6.29 1.67 4.35
CA LYS A 340 5.55 1.90 3.11
C LYS A 340 6.22 1.20 1.92
N ASP A 341 7.17 0.31 2.16
CA ASP A 341 8.10 -0.17 1.12
C ASP A 341 7.38 -0.84 -0.06
N TYR A 342 6.35 -1.65 0.22
CA TYR A 342 5.55 -2.29 -0.82
C TYR A 342 4.81 -1.29 -1.71
N PHE A 343 4.05 -0.36 -1.12
CA PHE A 343 3.30 0.64 -1.87
C PHE A 343 4.21 1.65 -2.56
N ASN A 344 5.34 2.01 -1.94
CA ASN A 344 6.36 2.85 -2.55
C ASN A 344 6.98 2.17 -3.78
N LYS A 345 7.24 0.86 -3.71
CA LYS A 345 7.70 0.07 -4.86
C LYS A 345 6.68 0.04 -6.00
N LEU A 346 5.41 -0.22 -5.69
CA LEU A 346 4.33 -0.19 -6.68
C LEU A 346 4.19 1.19 -7.33
N ARG A 347 4.19 2.25 -6.51
CA ARG A 347 4.14 3.63 -7.00
C ARG A 347 5.34 3.97 -7.89
N ASN A 348 6.52 3.49 -7.55
CA ASN A 348 7.70 3.66 -8.38
C ASN A 348 7.59 2.92 -9.72
N GLN A 349 6.98 1.73 -9.76
CA GLN A 349 6.70 0.97 -10.99
C GLN A 349 5.60 1.60 -11.86
N GLU A 350 4.70 2.37 -11.24
CA GLU A 350 3.71 3.18 -11.95
C GLU A 350 4.37 4.35 -12.69
N ILE A 351 5.31 5.06 -12.03
CA ILE A 351 5.99 6.23 -12.59
C ILE A 351 7.12 5.84 -13.55
N TRP A 352 7.91 4.82 -13.19
CA TRP A 352 9.15 4.50 -13.89
C TRP A 352 9.17 3.05 -14.40
N MET A 353 9.61 2.90 -15.65
CA MET A 353 10.09 1.64 -16.19
C MET A 353 11.61 1.55 -16.01
N ASN A 354 12.12 0.43 -15.50
CA ASN A 354 13.54 0.27 -15.19
C ASN A 354 14.40 -0.04 -16.42
N GLU A 355 15.72 0.07 -16.26
CA GLU A 355 16.74 -0.20 -17.29
C GLU A 355 16.65 -1.61 -17.89
N SER A 356 16.49 -2.62 -17.03
CA SER A 356 16.53 -4.01 -17.48
C SER A 356 15.32 -4.33 -18.36
N THR A 357 14.11 -3.93 -17.96
CA THR A 357 12.91 -4.21 -18.74
C THR A 357 12.92 -3.44 -20.05
N ILE A 358 13.24 -2.15 -20.07
CA ILE A 358 13.18 -1.34 -21.30
C ILE A 358 14.17 -1.80 -22.37
N ASN A 359 15.40 -2.16 -21.97
CA ASN A 359 16.46 -2.51 -22.91
C ASN A 359 16.39 -3.98 -23.33
N LEU A 360 16.05 -4.92 -22.43
CA LEU A 360 15.95 -6.35 -22.78
C LEU A 360 14.80 -6.65 -23.75
N ILE A 361 13.70 -5.88 -23.68
CA ILE A 361 12.61 -6.00 -24.65
C ILE A 361 12.85 -5.17 -25.91
N HIS A 362 14.01 -4.52 -26.04
CA HIS A 362 14.34 -3.63 -27.15
C HIS A 362 13.22 -2.60 -27.42
N SER A 363 12.67 -2.03 -26.35
CA SER A 363 11.51 -1.14 -26.47
C SER A 363 11.85 0.04 -27.40
N PRO A 364 10.95 0.41 -28.34
CA PRO A 364 11.13 1.58 -29.20
C PRO A 364 11.46 2.85 -28.40
N LEU A 365 12.19 3.79 -29.01
CA LEU A 365 12.41 5.11 -28.43
C LEU A 365 11.05 5.78 -28.13
N GLN A 366 10.87 6.34 -26.94
CA GLN A 366 9.62 7.02 -26.55
C GLN A 366 9.90 8.25 -25.69
N SER A 367 8.97 9.21 -25.72
CA SER A 367 8.97 10.33 -24.77
C SER A 367 9.00 9.79 -23.34
N GLY A 368 9.83 10.38 -22.49
CA GLY A 368 10.11 9.91 -21.14
C GLY A 368 11.36 9.05 -21.00
N ASP A 369 12.00 8.60 -22.09
CA ASP A 369 13.27 7.87 -22.04
C ASP A 369 14.37 8.71 -21.36
N VAL A 370 15.02 8.13 -20.37
CA VAL A 370 16.10 8.78 -19.61
C VAL A 370 17.44 8.21 -20.04
N PHE A 371 18.30 9.11 -20.50
CA PHE A 371 19.67 8.84 -20.91
C PHE A 371 20.65 9.37 -19.87
N LYS A 372 21.65 8.56 -19.52
CA LYS A 372 22.74 8.94 -18.63
C LYS A 372 24.03 9.10 -19.43
N SER A 373 24.68 10.23 -19.21
CA SER A 373 26.10 10.45 -19.56
C SER A 373 26.96 10.35 -18.29
N LYS A 374 28.29 10.54 -18.40
CA LYS A 374 29.23 10.42 -17.27
C LYS A 374 28.81 11.25 -16.05
N ASP A 375 28.37 12.49 -16.26
CA ASP A 375 28.15 13.47 -15.18
C ASP A 375 26.70 13.93 -15.04
N SER A 376 25.79 13.50 -15.91
CA SER A 376 24.43 14.06 -15.97
C SER A 376 23.42 13.09 -16.57
N SER A 377 22.18 13.21 -16.12
CA SER A 377 21.03 12.51 -16.71
C SER A 377 20.20 13.47 -17.54
N TYR A 378 19.55 12.93 -18.56
CA TYR A 378 18.74 13.67 -19.52
C TYR A 378 17.46 12.90 -19.80
N ILE A 379 16.33 13.59 -19.91
CA ILE A 379 15.05 13.00 -20.30
C ILE A 379 14.69 13.45 -21.72
N PHE A 380 14.34 12.50 -22.55
CA PHE A 380 13.93 12.71 -23.92
C PHE A 380 12.44 13.05 -23.97
N LEU A 381 12.08 14.16 -24.60
CA LEU A 381 10.70 14.54 -24.86
C LEU A 381 10.54 14.93 -26.33
N ALA A 382 9.57 14.33 -26.99
CA ALA A 382 9.14 14.65 -28.35
C ALA A 382 7.68 14.20 -28.55
N GLN A 383 7.02 14.68 -29.60
CA GLN A 383 5.65 14.25 -29.90
C GLN A 383 5.65 12.77 -30.32
N PRO A 384 4.73 11.94 -29.81
CA PRO A 384 4.68 10.52 -30.16
C PRO A 384 4.64 10.26 -31.67
N CYS A 385 3.89 11.06 -32.43
CA CYS A 385 3.79 10.95 -33.89
C CYS A 385 5.10 11.22 -34.65
N ASP A 386 6.03 11.95 -34.03
CA ASP A 386 7.34 12.26 -34.60
C ASP A 386 8.38 11.18 -34.24
N ILE A 387 8.12 10.38 -33.19
CA ILE A 387 9.06 9.34 -32.73
C ILE A 387 8.77 8.00 -33.39
N SER A 388 7.49 7.66 -33.59
CA SER A 388 7.05 6.36 -34.12
C SER A 388 7.57 6.10 -35.54
N LEU A 389 8.20 4.93 -35.73
CA LEU A 389 8.63 4.42 -37.03
C LEU A 389 7.50 3.61 -37.66
N ARG A 390 7.01 4.05 -38.82
CA ARG A 390 5.97 3.33 -39.59
C ARG A 390 6.58 2.14 -40.34
N GLU A 391 5.73 1.32 -40.95
CA GLU A 391 6.12 0.15 -41.75
C GLU A 391 7.25 0.45 -42.75
N GLU A 392 7.28 1.66 -43.34
CA GLU A 392 8.32 2.03 -44.29
C GLU A 392 9.67 2.40 -43.64
N GLY A 393 9.85 2.29 -42.33
CA GLY A 393 11.08 2.65 -41.61
C GLY A 393 11.28 4.17 -41.47
N GLN A 394 10.24 4.95 -41.77
CA GLN A 394 10.28 6.41 -41.80
C GLN A 394 9.44 7.03 -40.66
N ARG A 395 9.86 8.22 -40.24
CA ARG A 395 9.13 9.12 -39.32
C ARG A 395 9.28 10.57 -39.77
N ASN A 396 8.35 11.41 -39.34
CA ASN A 396 8.43 12.87 -39.51
C ASN A 396 9.22 13.48 -38.34
N PRO A 397 9.73 14.72 -38.49
CA PRO A 397 11.13 15.15 -38.28
C PRO A 397 12.15 14.22 -37.60
N TYR A 398 13.43 14.32 -37.99
CA TYR A 398 14.53 13.54 -37.42
C TYR A 398 15.09 14.08 -36.08
N GLU A 399 14.36 14.97 -35.41
CA GLU A 399 14.86 15.66 -34.22
C GLU A 399 13.93 15.48 -33.03
N GLY A 400 14.53 15.24 -31.86
CA GLY A 400 13.84 15.40 -30.58
C GLY A 400 14.71 16.16 -29.59
N THR A 401 14.20 16.38 -28.38
CA THR A 401 14.89 17.23 -27.39
C THR A 401 15.20 16.45 -26.12
N LEU A 402 16.46 16.47 -25.71
CA LEU A 402 16.92 16.03 -24.40
C LEU A 402 16.92 17.21 -23.43
N PHE A 403 16.30 17.05 -22.27
CA PHE A 403 16.33 18.02 -21.18
C PHE A 403 17.14 17.48 -20.02
N LYS A 404 17.92 18.33 -19.35
CA LYS A 404 18.64 17.92 -18.16
C LYS A 404 17.65 17.47 -17.09
N LEU A 405 17.94 16.31 -16.50
CA LEU A 405 17.23 15.73 -15.37
C LEU A 405 18.15 15.83 -14.15
N ASP A 406 17.90 16.84 -13.32
CA ASP A 406 18.63 17.02 -12.07
C ASP A 406 17.96 16.19 -10.97
N ASN A 407 18.77 15.53 -10.14
CA ASN A 407 18.30 15.04 -8.85
C ASN A 407 18.68 16.07 -7.78
N ASN A 408 17.80 16.30 -6.82
CA ASN A 408 18.11 17.14 -5.69
C ASN A 408 19.02 16.36 -4.70
N ASP A 409 20.30 16.27 -5.03
CA ASP A 409 21.25 15.44 -4.29
C ASP A 409 21.17 15.65 -2.76
N GLU A 410 21.21 14.51 -2.07
CA GLU A 410 21.10 14.37 -0.62
C GLU A 410 22.09 15.25 0.16
N VAL A 411 23.23 15.62 -0.45
CA VAL A 411 24.29 16.41 0.18
C VAL A 411 23.89 17.87 0.40
N LEU A 412 23.07 18.45 -0.49
CA LEU A 412 22.55 19.82 -0.31
C LEU A 412 21.38 19.89 0.68
N LEU A 413 20.64 18.78 0.84
CA LEU A 413 19.40 18.73 1.64
C LEU A 413 19.56 18.11 3.04
N LYS A 414 20.67 17.41 3.32
CA LYS A 414 20.97 16.81 4.63
C LYS A 414 20.99 17.84 5.77
N ASN A 415 21.29 19.10 5.46
CA ASN A 415 21.36 20.20 6.43
C ASN A 415 20.07 21.03 6.51
N LEU A 416 19.04 20.70 5.71
CA LEU A 416 17.78 21.44 5.68
C LEU A 416 16.69 20.70 6.46
N THR A 417 15.90 21.47 7.20
CA THR A 417 14.68 20.99 7.85
C THR A 417 13.61 20.64 6.80
N ASN A 418 12.65 19.78 7.15
CA ASN A 418 11.56 19.41 6.23
C ASN A 418 10.81 20.62 5.67
N LYS A 419 10.63 21.69 6.47
CA LYS A 419 9.97 22.93 6.03
C LYS A 419 10.79 23.67 4.97
N GLU A 420 12.10 23.67 5.08
CA GLU A 420 12.99 24.31 4.12
C GLU A 420 13.05 23.53 2.81
N ILE A 421 13.05 22.19 2.88
CA ILE A 421 12.97 21.32 1.70
C ILE A 421 11.67 21.56 0.93
N THR A 422 10.54 21.64 1.64
CA THR A 422 9.24 21.99 1.03
C THR A 422 9.29 23.37 0.39
N ARG A 423 9.87 24.38 1.07
CA ARG A 423 9.99 25.74 0.53
C ARG A 423 10.84 25.80 -0.74
N GLU A 424 11.98 25.09 -0.79
CA GLU A 424 12.81 25.03 -1.99
C GLU A 424 12.12 24.30 -3.14
N ARG A 425 11.41 23.20 -2.84
CA ARG A 425 10.60 22.49 -3.82
C ARG A 425 9.51 23.39 -4.40
N ASP A 426 8.75 24.07 -3.55
CA ASP A 426 7.66 24.95 -3.98
C ASP A 426 8.20 26.14 -4.79
N LYS A 427 9.40 26.66 -4.46
CA LYS A 427 10.10 27.66 -5.29
C LYS A 427 10.44 27.11 -6.67
N GLU A 428 10.94 25.88 -6.77
CA GLU A 428 11.22 25.26 -8.07
C GLU A 428 9.92 25.01 -8.85
N GLU A 429 8.87 24.49 -8.22
CA GLU A 429 7.58 24.18 -8.84
C GLU A 429 6.89 25.43 -9.42
N THR A 430 7.11 26.60 -8.80
CA THR A 430 6.59 27.87 -9.33
C THR A 430 7.31 28.35 -10.59
N LYS A 431 8.49 27.80 -10.92
CA LYS A 431 9.20 28.12 -12.16
C LYS A 431 8.57 27.39 -13.33
N GLU A 432 8.02 28.15 -14.27
CA GLU A 432 7.44 27.65 -15.53
C GLU A 432 8.40 26.81 -16.38
N SER A 433 9.73 26.96 -16.18
CA SER A 433 10.76 26.22 -16.89
C SER A 433 11.06 24.84 -16.30
N THR A 434 10.26 24.35 -15.36
CA THR A 434 10.56 23.12 -14.62
C THR A 434 9.36 22.18 -14.49
N TYR A 435 9.67 20.90 -14.28
CA TYR A 435 8.69 19.90 -13.89
C TYR A 435 9.31 18.97 -12.83
N ILE A 436 8.58 18.74 -11.73
CA ILE A 436 9.05 17.97 -10.58
C ILE A 436 8.40 16.60 -10.56
N ILE A 437 9.22 15.57 -10.32
CA ILE A 437 8.79 14.18 -10.14
C ILE A 437 9.21 13.74 -8.74
N GLU A 438 8.24 13.47 -7.86
CA GLU A 438 8.51 13.07 -6.48
C GLU A 438 9.12 11.66 -6.39
N ASN A 439 10.08 11.49 -5.48
CA ASN A 439 10.63 10.17 -5.17
C ASN A 439 9.67 9.40 -4.25
N CYS A 440 9.34 8.17 -4.63
CA CYS A 440 8.38 7.34 -3.90
C CYS A 440 8.89 6.84 -2.54
N TYR A 441 10.21 6.77 -2.34
CA TYR A 441 10.83 6.22 -1.14
C TYR A 441 11.21 7.31 -0.13
N ASP A 442 11.55 8.50 -0.61
CA ASP A 442 11.96 9.62 0.23
C ASP A 442 11.34 10.92 -0.27
N SER A 443 10.41 11.48 0.51
CA SER A 443 9.73 12.74 0.18
C SER A 443 10.67 13.95 0.12
N LYS A 444 11.91 13.82 0.60
CA LYS A 444 12.94 14.85 0.48
C LYS A 444 13.61 14.82 -0.89
N LYS A 445 13.51 13.71 -1.62
CA LYS A 445 14.11 13.55 -2.95
C LYS A 445 13.08 13.75 -4.05
N TYR A 446 13.50 14.37 -5.13
CA TYR A 446 12.71 14.57 -6.34
C TYR A 446 13.63 14.80 -7.54
N ASP A 447 13.16 14.36 -8.70
CA ASP A 447 13.81 14.65 -9.98
C ASP A 447 13.21 15.94 -10.56
N ILE A 448 14.03 16.78 -11.19
CA ILE A 448 13.63 18.04 -11.82
C ILE A 448 14.01 18.01 -13.29
N ILE A 449 13.02 18.18 -14.17
CA ILE A 449 13.24 18.42 -15.60
C ILE A 449 13.43 19.92 -15.80
N ARG A 450 14.51 20.31 -16.49
CA ARG A 450 14.85 21.72 -16.80
C ARG A 450 14.58 22.05 -18.26
N PHE A 451 13.44 22.68 -18.58
CA PHE A 451 13.02 22.98 -19.96
C PHE A 451 13.88 24.04 -20.66
N ASP A 452 14.63 24.84 -19.90
CA ASP A 452 15.60 25.81 -20.39
C ASP A 452 16.93 25.17 -20.84
N THR A 453 17.13 23.87 -20.61
CA THR A 453 18.36 23.12 -20.94
C THR A 453 18.24 22.22 -22.17
N GLY A 454 17.25 22.47 -23.03
CA GLY A 454 16.96 21.62 -24.19
C GLY A 454 18.15 21.47 -25.15
N ILE A 455 18.53 20.22 -25.43
CA ILE A 455 19.53 19.81 -26.41
C ILE A 455 18.82 19.05 -27.52
N HIS A 456 18.83 19.60 -28.73
CA HIS A 456 18.28 18.92 -29.90
C HIS A 456 19.21 17.79 -30.32
N VAL A 457 18.63 16.63 -30.63
CA VAL A 457 19.36 15.41 -30.98
C VAL A 457 18.76 14.76 -32.22
N ASN A 458 19.64 14.23 -33.07
CA ASN A 458 19.23 13.40 -34.21
C ASN A 458 18.70 12.07 -33.68
N LEU A 459 17.44 11.77 -33.98
CA LEU A 459 16.77 10.56 -33.51
C LEU A 459 17.40 9.29 -34.08
N ASN A 460 18.00 9.34 -35.28
CA ASN A 460 18.67 8.18 -35.87
C ASN A 460 19.88 7.74 -35.05
N ILE A 461 20.51 8.67 -34.32
CA ILE A 461 21.56 8.36 -33.36
C ILE A 461 20.94 7.74 -32.09
N LEU A 462 19.90 8.34 -31.52
CA LEU A 462 19.28 7.82 -30.30
C LEU A 462 18.69 6.41 -30.48
N ASP A 463 18.16 6.10 -31.67
CA ASP A 463 17.64 4.78 -32.03
C ASP A 463 18.65 3.66 -31.80
N TRP A 464 19.95 3.93 -31.79
CA TRP A 464 20.98 2.92 -31.57
C TRP A 464 20.81 2.17 -30.25
N CYS A 465 20.25 2.80 -29.22
CA CYS A 465 19.94 2.12 -27.95
C CYS A 465 18.84 1.05 -28.06
N VAL A 466 18.05 1.06 -29.14
CA VAL A 466 17.00 0.07 -29.40
C VAL A 466 17.61 -1.22 -29.95
N PHE A 467 18.74 -1.15 -30.66
CA PHE A 467 19.34 -2.33 -31.30
C PHE A 467 20.23 -3.17 -30.39
N ASN A 468 20.43 -2.76 -29.12
CA ASN A 468 21.27 -3.50 -28.18
C ASN A 468 20.64 -3.60 -26.78
N ALA A 469 20.87 -4.74 -26.12
CA ALA A 469 20.35 -5.01 -24.78
C ALA A 469 21.02 -4.18 -23.66
N SER A 470 22.17 -3.53 -23.93
CA SER A 470 22.81 -2.66 -22.95
C SER A 470 22.17 -1.28 -22.87
N GLY A 471 21.34 -0.90 -23.85
CA GLY A 471 20.76 0.44 -23.94
C GLY A 471 21.79 1.53 -24.25
N CYS A 472 23.02 1.18 -24.64
CA CYS A 472 24.03 2.16 -25.03
C CYS A 472 23.64 2.76 -26.39
N VAL A 473 23.72 4.07 -26.51
CA VAL A 473 23.49 4.79 -27.78
C VAL A 473 24.75 4.65 -28.61
N SER A 474 24.87 3.49 -29.25
CA SER A 474 26.08 3.03 -29.90
C SER A 474 25.77 2.01 -31.01
N PHE A 475 26.52 2.04 -32.11
CA PHE A 475 26.25 1.23 -33.30
C PHE A 475 27.54 0.69 -33.93
N SER A 476 27.57 -0.58 -34.27
CA SER A 476 28.67 -1.22 -35.01
C SER A 476 28.15 -1.87 -36.29
N LYS A 477 28.97 -1.89 -37.35
CA LYS A 477 28.67 -2.61 -38.60
C LYS A 477 28.65 -4.13 -38.40
N LEU A 478 29.25 -4.60 -37.31
CA LEU A 478 29.34 -6.02 -36.95
C LEU A 478 28.15 -6.49 -36.09
N ASP A 479 27.34 -5.57 -35.58
CA ASP A 479 26.20 -5.91 -34.73
C ASP A 479 25.09 -6.54 -35.61
N ASN A 480 24.70 -7.77 -35.27
CA ASN A 480 23.54 -8.41 -35.87
C ASN A 480 22.26 -7.90 -35.21
N LEU A 481 21.19 -7.78 -36.01
CA LEU A 481 19.87 -7.44 -35.48
C LEU A 481 19.37 -8.56 -34.55
N VAL A 482 18.96 -8.17 -33.35
CA VAL A 482 18.40 -9.11 -32.34
C VAL A 482 16.95 -9.43 -32.68
N GLU A 483 16.53 -10.70 -32.52
CA GLU A 483 15.16 -11.16 -32.80
C GLU A 483 14.07 -10.36 -32.06
N MET A 484 14.38 -9.83 -30.87
CA MET A 484 13.48 -8.98 -30.09
C MET A 484 13.15 -7.65 -30.79
N VAL A 485 13.92 -7.25 -31.81
CA VAL A 485 13.58 -6.14 -32.72
C VAL A 485 12.79 -6.69 -33.90
N PHE A 486 11.50 -6.95 -33.70
CA PHE A 486 10.66 -7.64 -34.68
C PHE A 486 9.74 -6.72 -35.51
N LEU A 487 9.59 -5.45 -35.12
CA LEU A 487 8.71 -4.52 -35.82
C LEU A 487 9.29 -4.17 -37.21
N PRO A 488 8.53 -4.29 -38.31
CA PRO A 488 9.05 -4.07 -39.66
C PRO A 488 9.73 -2.71 -39.87
N GLY A 489 9.17 -1.64 -39.30
CA GLY A 489 9.76 -0.30 -39.36
C GLY A 489 11.14 -0.23 -38.71
N TRP A 490 11.36 -0.94 -37.60
CA TRP A 490 12.65 -0.98 -36.90
C TRP A 490 13.66 -1.88 -37.61
N ILE A 491 13.23 -2.99 -38.21
CA ILE A 491 14.08 -3.85 -39.05
C ILE A 491 14.59 -3.05 -40.24
N LYS A 492 13.68 -2.41 -40.98
CA LYS A 492 14.05 -1.58 -42.14
C LYS A 492 14.94 -0.41 -41.73
N LYS A 493 14.68 0.21 -40.58
CA LYS A 493 15.53 1.28 -40.05
C LYS A 493 16.95 0.80 -39.78
N HIS A 494 17.11 -0.38 -39.20
CA HIS A 494 18.41 -1.00 -38.97
C HIS A 494 19.15 -1.26 -40.29
N GLU A 495 18.46 -1.82 -41.28
CA GLU A 495 19.02 -2.08 -42.61
C GLU A 495 19.48 -0.79 -43.32
N GLU A 496 18.66 0.27 -43.27
CA GLU A 496 19.01 1.59 -43.81
C GLU A 496 20.24 2.20 -43.13
N LEU A 497 20.34 2.07 -41.81
CA LEU A 497 21.52 2.52 -41.05
C LEU A 497 22.74 1.71 -41.46
N LEU A 498 22.66 0.38 -41.48
CA LEU A 498 23.77 -0.50 -41.84
C LEU A 498 24.26 -0.22 -43.28
N ALA A 499 23.35 -0.07 -44.23
CA ALA A 499 23.68 0.31 -45.62
C ALA A 499 24.41 1.66 -45.65
N SER A 500 23.89 2.67 -44.95
CA SER A 500 24.50 4.00 -44.87
C SER A 500 25.91 3.96 -44.27
N PHE A 501 26.15 3.12 -43.25
CA PHE A 501 27.47 2.91 -42.66
C PHE A 501 28.42 2.12 -43.57
N ASN A 502 27.90 1.20 -44.40
CA ASN A 502 28.72 0.47 -45.37
C ASN A 502 29.16 1.35 -46.54
N GLU A 503 28.39 2.39 -46.87
CA GLU A 503 28.72 3.37 -47.91
C GLU A 503 29.74 4.44 -47.45
N THR A 504 29.94 4.63 -46.14
CA THR A 504 30.95 5.57 -45.63
C THR A 504 32.34 4.95 -45.53
N ASN A 505 33.36 5.72 -45.92
CA ASN A 505 34.76 5.30 -45.85
C ASN A 505 35.28 5.40 -44.40
N GLY A 506 35.80 4.29 -43.87
CA GLY A 506 36.49 4.26 -42.58
C GLY A 506 35.62 4.74 -41.42
N ASN A 507 36.08 5.80 -40.74
CA ASN A 507 35.54 6.32 -39.48
C ASN A 507 34.66 7.56 -39.70
N GLU A 508 34.02 7.71 -40.86
CA GLU A 508 33.12 8.84 -41.15
C GLU A 508 31.66 8.51 -40.79
N LEU A 509 30.98 9.47 -40.14
CA LEU A 509 29.60 9.33 -39.73
C LEU A 509 28.67 9.55 -40.95
N PRO A 510 27.71 8.65 -41.23
CA PRO A 510 26.80 8.80 -42.36
C PRO A 510 25.99 10.10 -42.32
N ALA A 511 25.65 10.65 -43.48
CA ALA A 511 24.84 11.87 -43.59
C ALA A 511 23.50 11.76 -42.84
N LEU A 512 22.89 10.58 -42.81
CA LEU A 512 21.65 10.28 -42.06
C LEU A 512 21.81 10.51 -40.54
N CYS A 513 23.02 10.34 -40.02
CA CYS A 513 23.40 10.56 -38.63
C CYS A 513 24.10 11.91 -38.42
N SER A 514 24.35 12.68 -39.49
CA SER A 514 24.92 14.01 -39.37
C SER A 514 23.92 14.99 -38.74
N TYR A 515 24.43 15.97 -38.00
CA TYR A 515 23.61 16.98 -37.34
C TYR A 515 23.14 18.02 -38.36
N PHE A 516 21.85 18.04 -38.71
CA PHE A 516 21.24 19.16 -39.43
C PHE A 516 20.95 20.30 -38.45
N SER A 517 21.99 20.94 -37.94
CA SER A 517 21.87 22.20 -37.19
C SER A 517 21.50 23.34 -38.15
N SER A 518 20.29 23.33 -38.69
CA SER A 518 19.77 24.49 -39.43
C SER A 518 18.39 24.83 -38.92
N SER A 519 18.34 25.93 -38.17
CA SER A 519 17.16 26.74 -37.82
C SER A 519 16.52 26.39 -36.46
N TYR A 520 16.63 27.34 -35.51
CA TYR A 520 16.01 27.38 -34.18
C TYR A 520 16.77 26.69 -33.02
N LEU A 521 17.85 27.34 -32.56
CA LEU A 521 18.34 27.24 -31.17
C LEU A 521 17.98 28.53 -30.41
N PRO A 522 16.76 28.73 -29.86
CA PRO A 522 16.44 30.01 -29.24
C PRO A 522 16.96 30.15 -27.79
N PHE A 523 17.53 29.11 -27.16
CA PHE A 523 17.78 29.14 -25.71
C PHE A 523 19.11 28.54 -25.21
N GLN A 524 20.08 28.23 -26.07
CA GLN A 524 21.42 27.89 -25.56
C GLN A 524 22.16 29.16 -25.11
N ARG A 525 22.43 29.29 -23.81
CA ARG A 525 23.34 30.32 -23.28
C ARG A 525 24.70 30.14 -23.96
N LYS A 526 25.29 31.24 -24.46
CA LYS A 526 26.66 31.28 -25.02
C LYS A 526 27.63 30.65 -24.02
N GLY A 527 28.12 29.44 -24.30
CA GLY A 527 29.15 28.75 -23.49
C GLY A 527 28.97 27.23 -23.38
N ASP A 528 27.74 26.72 -23.34
CA ASP A 528 27.44 25.31 -23.10
C ASP A 528 26.85 24.61 -24.34
N LYS A 529 27.60 24.59 -25.45
CA LYS A 529 27.26 23.69 -26.57
C LYS A 529 27.62 22.25 -26.19
N LYS A 530 26.85 21.64 -25.29
CA LYS A 530 26.90 20.19 -25.10
C LYS A 530 26.30 19.53 -26.33
N THR A 531 27.15 18.88 -27.12
CA THR A 531 26.74 18.01 -28.22
C THR A 531 27.03 16.55 -27.83
N PHE A 532 26.13 15.64 -28.18
CA PHE A 532 26.31 14.20 -27.99
C PHE A 532 26.79 13.57 -29.30
N GLU A 533 27.86 14.14 -29.86
CA GLU A 533 28.42 13.67 -31.13
C GLU A 533 28.99 12.25 -30.98
N PRO A 534 28.60 11.31 -31.87
CA PRO A 534 29.17 9.98 -31.91
C PRO A 534 30.68 10.03 -32.12
N LYS A 535 31.43 9.25 -31.35
CA LYS A 535 32.87 9.04 -31.52
C LYS A 535 33.11 7.60 -31.95
N PHE A 536 33.99 7.42 -32.91
CA PHE A 536 34.41 6.09 -33.34
C PHE A 536 35.53 5.55 -32.44
N ASP A 537 35.36 4.34 -31.93
CA ASP A 537 36.38 3.58 -31.19
C ASP A 537 37.00 2.51 -32.09
N ASN A 538 38.27 2.71 -32.45
CA ASN A 538 39.03 1.79 -33.30
C ASN A 538 39.21 0.39 -32.67
N ASN A 539 39.15 0.26 -31.34
CA ASN A 539 39.34 -1.02 -30.68
C ASN A 539 38.10 -1.92 -30.77
N THR A 540 36.92 -1.30 -30.79
CA THR A 540 35.63 -1.98 -30.76
C THR A 540 34.88 -1.89 -32.10
N ASP A 541 35.43 -1.18 -33.08
CA ASP A 541 34.81 -0.91 -34.39
C ASP A 541 33.38 -0.38 -34.26
N LYS A 542 33.23 0.61 -33.39
CA LYS A 542 31.92 1.05 -32.88
C LYS A 542 31.83 2.57 -32.72
N TRP A 543 30.69 3.11 -33.10
CA TRP A 543 30.31 4.49 -32.82
C TRP A 543 29.61 4.58 -31.47
N ASP A 544 30.00 5.52 -30.62
CA ASP A 544 29.43 5.70 -29.28
C ASP A 544 29.29 7.19 -28.92
N THR A 545 28.14 7.57 -28.36
CA THR A 545 27.84 8.93 -27.88
C THR A 545 28.14 9.14 -26.39
N ASN A 546 28.54 8.09 -25.67
CA ASN A 546 28.61 7.97 -24.22
C ASN A 546 27.25 8.18 -23.51
N LEU A 547 26.14 7.97 -24.23
CA LEU A 547 24.81 7.94 -23.64
C LEU A 547 24.34 6.50 -23.44
N LYS A 548 23.65 6.27 -22.33
CA LYS A 548 22.99 5.00 -22.03
C LYS A 548 21.56 5.24 -21.58
N ARG A 549 20.59 4.55 -22.17
CA ARG A 549 19.20 4.53 -21.74
C ARG A 549 19.08 3.73 -20.43
N ILE A 550 18.67 4.39 -19.35
CA ILE A 550 18.70 3.84 -17.99
C ILE A 550 17.32 3.66 -17.34
N ARG A 551 16.27 4.32 -17.84
CA ARG A 551 14.88 4.16 -17.38
C ARG A 551 13.95 4.93 -18.31
N ARG A 552 12.64 4.77 -18.15
CA ARG A 552 11.62 5.59 -18.84
C ARG A 552 10.59 6.09 -17.85
N LEU A 553 10.29 7.38 -17.91
CA LEU A 553 9.11 7.96 -17.29
C LEU A 553 7.89 7.46 -18.06
N ARG A 554 6.96 6.81 -17.37
CA ARG A 554 5.76 6.22 -17.98
C ARG A 554 4.67 7.27 -18.19
N ASP A 555 3.76 7.00 -19.12
CA ASP A 555 2.52 7.76 -19.20
C ASP A 555 1.62 7.47 -17.99
N PRO A 556 0.87 8.47 -17.50
CA PRO A 556 0.66 9.81 -18.08
C PRO A 556 1.72 10.86 -17.68
N TYR A 557 2.78 10.49 -16.96
CA TYR A 557 3.78 11.44 -16.45
C TYR A 557 4.65 12.03 -17.56
N ALA A 558 5.04 11.23 -18.55
CA ALA A 558 5.83 11.70 -19.69
C ALA A 558 5.01 12.63 -20.61
N GLU A 559 3.75 12.27 -20.92
CA GLU A 559 2.80 13.16 -21.58
C GLU A 559 2.63 14.50 -20.85
N HIS A 560 2.45 14.47 -19.53
CA HIS A 560 2.31 15.70 -18.75
C HIS A 560 3.58 16.56 -18.78
N ALA A 561 4.77 15.95 -18.69
CA ALA A 561 6.04 16.65 -18.84
C ALA A 561 6.15 17.32 -20.23
N LEU A 562 5.74 16.63 -21.30
CA LEU A 562 5.71 17.16 -22.65
C LEU A 562 4.71 18.33 -22.80
N MET A 563 3.51 18.23 -22.22
CA MET A 563 2.52 19.32 -22.21
C MET A 563 3.02 20.55 -21.46
N LYS A 564 3.71 20.36 -20.33
CA LYS A 564 4.35 21.45 -19.58
C LYS A 564 5.45 22.11 -20.40
N TYR A 565 6.24 21.33 -21.12
CA TYR A 565 7.24 21.86 -22.05
C TYR A 565 6.60 22.71 -23.18
N PHE A 566 5.51 22.25 -23.80
CA PHE A 566 4.81 23.06 -24.80
C PHE A 566 4.25 24.36 -24.21
N SER A 567 3.69 24.29 -23.00
CA SER A 567 3.22 25.48 -22.29
C SER A 567 4.36 26.48 -22.05
N PHE A 568 5.55 26.00 -21.69
CA PHE A 568 6.76 26.81 -21.54
C PHE A 568 7.22 27.44 -22.86
N LYS A 569 7.06 26.75 -23.99
CA LYS A 569 7.38 27.29 -25.33
C LYS A 569 6.34 28.28 -25.85
N SER A 570 5.08 28.12 -25.50
CA SER A 570 3.98 28.99 -25.96
C SER A 570 3.80 30.27 -25.13
N ARG A 571 4.77 30.63 -24.29
CA ARG A 571 4.68 31.83 -23.44
C ARG A 571 4.56 33.09 -24.28
N LYS A 572 3.58 33.92 -23.95
CA LYS A 572 3.36 35.20 -24.62
C LYS A 572 4.40 36.20 -24.14
N ALA A 573 5.09 36.84 -25.09
CA ALA A 573 5.78 38.09 -24.80
C ALA A 573 4.70 39.17 -24.66
N PHE A 574 4.36 39.55 -23.44
CA PHE A 574 3.54 40.75 -23.23
C PHE A 574 4.34 41.97 -23.70
N ALA A 575 3.65 42.94 -24.31
CA ALA A 575 4.26 44.22 -24.67
C ALA A 575 4.90 44.83 -23.42
N HIS A 576 6.05 45.48 -23.61
CA HIS A 576 6.76 46.15 -22.52
C HIS A 576 5.79 47.03 -21.73
N ASN A 577 5.76 46.85 -20.41
CA ASN A 577 4.95 47.69 -19.54
C ASN A 577 5.56 49.10 -19.53
N PHE A 578 4.81 50.09 -19.99
CA PHE A 578 5.24 51.49 -20.05
C PHE A 578 5.02 52.26 -18.74
N ALA A 579 4.51 51.60 -17.69
CA ALA A 579 4.18 52.18 -16.39
C ALA A 579 5.26 51.93 -15.34
#